data_AF-A0A7C3YSN9-F1
#
_entry.id   AF-A0A7C3YSN9-F1
#
_cell.length_a   1.000
_cell.length_b   1.000
_cell.length_c   1.000
_cell.angle_alpha   90.00
_cell.angle_beta   90.00
_cell.angle_gamma   90.00
#
_symmetry.space_group_name_H-M   'P 1'
#
loop_
_entity.id
_entity.type
_entity.pdbx_description
1 polymer ?
#
loop_
_entity_poly.entity_id
_entity_poly.type
_entity_poly.pdbx_seq_one_letter_code
_entity_poly.pdbx_strand_id
1 'polypeptide(L)' 'MTKYIFVTGGVISSLGKGITSASIGKILEARGLKVSFLKFDPYINVDPGTMNPYQ' A
#
# COMPACT_ATOMS: atom_id res chain seq x y z
N MET A 1 -7.57 -5.36 -20.24
CA MET A 1 -6.64 -6.17 -19.42
C MET A 1 -6.16 -5.32 -18.25
N THR A 2 -6.28 -5.80 -17.02
CA THR A 2 -5.86 -5.10 -15.81
C THR A 2 -4.33 -4.95 -15.78
N LYS A 3 -3.84 -3.79 -15.33
CA LYS A 3 -2.41 -3.53 -15.15
C LYS A 3 -2.06 -3.61 -13.66
N TYR A 4 -0.87 -4.12 -13.36
CA TYR A 4 -0.37 -4.27 -11.99
C TYR A 4 0.89 -3.43 -11.80
N ILE A 5 0.96 -2.69 -10.71
CA ILE A 5 2.13 -1.91 -10.29
C ILE A 5 2.53 -2.43 -8.91
N PHE A 6 3.75 -2.95 -8.78
CA PHE A 6 4.31 -3.40 -7.52
C PHE A 6 5.14 -2.28 -6.90
N VAL A 7 4.88 -1.98 -5.63
CA VAL A 7 5.63 -0.97 -4.87
C VAL A 7 6.44 -1.68 -3.80
N THR A 8 7.77 -1.65 -3.93
CA THR A 8 8.72 -2.21 -2.96
C THR A 8 9.47 -1.11 -2.21
N GLY A 9 10.19 -1.48 -1.15
CA GLY A 9 11.01 -0.56 -0.35
C GLY A 9 12.39 -1.12 -0.08
N GLY A 10 13.40 -0.25 -0.06
CA GLY A 10 14.77 -0.61 0.31
C GLY A 10 15.29 0.27 1.45
N VAL A 11 16.46 -0.12 1.98
CA VAL A 11 17.23 0.59 3.02
C VAL A 11 16.55 0.59 4.40
N ILE A 12 15.45 1.33 4.59
CA ILE A 12 14.77 1.46 5.89
C ILE A 12 13.24 1.39 5.76
N SER A 13 12.59 1.00 6.87
CA SER A 13 11.13 1.09 7.02
C SER A 13 10.68 2.54 7.26
N SER A 14 9.37 2.78 7.31
CA SER A 14 8.78 4.11 7.60
C SER A 14 9.07 5.26 6.62
N LEU A 15 9.61 4.97 5.43
CA LEU A 15 9.84 5.94 4.34
C LEU A 15 8.56 6.54 3.69
N GLY A 16 7.37 6.28 4.22
CA GLY A 16 6.13 6.80 3.63
C GLY A 16 5.66 6.06 2.37
N LYS A 17 6.07 4.80 2.15
CA LYS A 17 5.68 3.99 0.97
C LYS A 17 4.17 3.95 0.72
N GLY A 18 3.37 3.81 1.79
CA GLY A 18 1.91 3.83 1.70
C GLY A 18 1.38 5.15 1.13
N ILE A 19 1.85 6.28 1.66
CA ILE A 19 1.47 7.63 1.22
C ILE A 19 1.89 7.85 -0.24
N THR A 20 3.13 7.49 -0.60
CA THR A 20 3.61 7.62 -1.99
C THR A 20 2.75 6.80 -2.95
N SER A 21 2.42 5.55 -2.61
CA SER A 21 1.55 4.71 -3.44
C SER A 21 0.13 5.29 -3.58
N ALA A 22 -0.43 5.83 -2.49
CA ALA A 22 -1.74 6.49 -2.50
C ALA A 22 -1.75 7.73 -3.40
N SER A 23 -0.71 8.57 -3.33
CA SER A 23 -0.55 9.74 -4.20
C SER A 23 -0.46 9.36 -5.69
N ILE A 24 0.26 8.29 -6.03
CA ILE A 24 0.33 7.78 -7.41
C ILE A 24 -1.06 7.33 -7.85
N GLY A 25 -1.79 6.56 -7.04
CA GLY A 25 -3.15 6.15 -7.37
C GLY A 25 -4.07 7.35 -7.57
N LYS A 26 -3.95 8.39 -6.75
CA LYS A 26 -4.74 9.62 -6.91
C LYS A 26 -4.51 10.31 -8.26
N ILE A 27 -3.26 10.34 -8.73
CA ILE A 27 -2.92 10.89 -10.05
C ILE A 27 -3.52 10.03 -11.17
N LEU A 28 -3.49 8.69 -11.03
CA LEU A 28 -4.07 7.78 -12.01
C LEU A 28 -5.60 7.89 -12.06
N GLU A 29 -6.27 8.00 -10.90
CA GLU A 29 -7.71 8.28 -10.81
C GLU A 29 -8.06 9.62 -11.46
N ALA A 30 -7.25 10.67 -11.24
CA ALA A 30 -7.43 11.97 -11.88
C ALA A 30 -7.28 11.91 -13.42
N ARG A 31 -6.66 10.86 -13.95
CA ARG A 31 -6.57 10.56 -15.39
C ARG A 31 -7.72 9.65 -15.88
N GLY A 32 -8.75 9.43 -15.06
CA GLY A 32 -9.91 8.62 -15.42
C GLY A 32 -9.68 7.11 -15.35
N LEU A 33 -8.58 6.65 -14.74
CA LEU A 33 -8.31 5.23 -14.59
C LEU A 33 -8.97 4.68 -13.32
N LYS A 34 -9.53 3.47 -13.42
CA LYS A 34 -10.00 2.72 -12.25
C LYS A 34 -8.80 2.10 -11.55
N VAL A 35 -8.54 2.50 -10.31
CA VAL A 35 -7.42 2.04 -9.48
C VAL A 35 -7.96 1.26 -8.28
N SER A 36 -7.23 0.23 -7.85
CA SER A 36 -7.48 -0.49 -6.60
C SER A 36 -6.15 -0.78 -5.93
N PHE A 37 -6.14 -0.81 -4.60
CA PHE A 37 -4.95 -1.08 -3.79
C PHE A 37 -5.05 -2.44 -3.11
N LEU A 38 -3.90 -3.09 -2.91
CA LEU A 38 -3.74 -4.28 -2.09
C LEU A 38 -2.44 -4.13 -1.29
N LYS A 39 -2.55 -4.24 0.04
CA LYS A 39 -1.41 -4.20 0.95
C LYS A 39 -1.01 -5.62 1.32
N PHE A 40 0.26 -5.95 1.13
CA PHE A 40 0.87 -7.16 1.65
C PHE A 40 1.58 -6.83 2.96
N ASP A 41 1.09 -7.38 4.07
CA ASP A 41 1.71 -7.28 5.39
C ASP A 41 2.46 -8.59 5.69
N PRO A 42 3.79 -8.56 5.89
CA PRO A 42 4.60 -9.76 6.03
C PRO A 42 4.58 -10.35 7.46
N TYR A 43 3.53 -10.08 8.24
CA TYR A 43 3.37 -10.59 9.60
C TYR A 43 2.62 -11.92 9.57
N ILE A 44 2.84 -12.76 10.57
CA ILE A 44 2.15 -14.06 10.69
C ILE A 44 0.72 -13.93 11.19
N ASN A 45 0.37 -12.80 11.79
CA ASN A 45 -0.99 -12.49 12.23
C ASN A 45 -1.96 -12.62 11.05
N VAL A 46 -3.05 -13.37 11.24
CA VAL A 46 -4.09 -13.54 10.22
C VAL A 46 -4.76 -12.20 9.92
N ASP A 47 -4.96 -11.39 10.95
CA ASP A 47 -5.55 -10.07 10.89
C ASP A 47 -4.97 -9.18 12.02
N PRO A 48 -5.10 -7.84 11.92
CA PRO A 48 -4.55 -6.94 12.93
C PRO A 48 -5.38 -6.88 14.23
N GLY A 49 -6.50 -7.60 14.36
CA GLY A 49 -7.40 -7.54 15.51
C GLY A 49 -6.80 -8.03 16.82
N THR A 50 -5.72 -8.82 16.76
CA THR A 50 -4.95 -9.23 17.95
C THR A 50 -3.77 -8.30 18.27
N MET A 51 -3.54 -7.25 17.48
CA MET A 51 -2.45 -6.30 17.70
C MET A 51 -2.87 -5.22 18.70
N ASN A 52 -1.92 -4.74 19.50
CA ASN A 52 -2.15 -3.58 20.36
C ASN A 52 -2.17 -2.30 19.50
N PRO A 53 -3.26 -1.51 19.46
CA PRO A 53 -3.38 -0.34 18.60
C PRO A 53 -2.49 0.85 18.99
N TYR A 54 -1.89 0.82 20.19
CA TYR A 54 -1.02 1.90 20.67
C TYR A 54 0.49 1.66 20.42
N GLN A 55 0.84 0.49 19.89
CA GLN A 55 2.21 0.13 19.48
C GLN A 55 2.39 0.36 17.99
#